data_AF-A0A531K2Q4-F1
#
_entry.id   AF-A0A531K2Q4-F1
#
_cell.length_a   1.000
_cell.length_b   1.000
_cell.length_c   1.000
_cell.angle_alpha   90.00
_cell.angle_beta   90.00
_cell.angle_gamma   90.00
#
_symmetry.space_group_name_H-M   'P 1'
#
loop_
_entity.id
_entity.type
_entity.pdbx_description
1 polymer ?
#
loop_
_entity_poly.entity_id
_entity_poly.type
_entity_poly.pdbx_seq_one_letter_code
_entity_poly.pdbx_strand_id
1 'polypeptide(L)'
;RAGKTVFISAFVHNLIHGGRLPLFEAQKSGRIARAFLEEQPDDAVPRFQYEDHIAALVNDRLWPDSTRAISELRLTIEYESASGWSRMFSSGRLSVDIVDYPGEWLLDLPLLGKSYADFSREAFDMAVLP
;
A
#
# COMPACT_ATOMS: atom_id res chain seq x y z
N ARG A 1 -4.66 -0.65 15.78
CA ARG A 1 -4.56 -1.17 14.39
C ARG A 1 -4.92 -0.04 13.42
N ALA A 2 -4.03 0.33 12.50
CA ALA A 2 -4.21 1.52 11.64
C ALA A 2 -5.02 1.29 10.34
N GLY A 3 -5.39 0.04 10.02
CA GLY A 3 -6.23 -0.27 8.85
C GLY A 3 -5.52 -0.30 7.49
N LYS A 4 -4.19 -0.24 7.44
CA LYS A 4 -3.37 -0.24 6.20
C LYS A 4 -3.73 -1.40 5.27
N THR A 5 -3.77 -2.61 5.80
CA THR A 5 -4.13 -3.85 5.10
C THR A 5 -5.48 -3.75 4.38
N VAL A 6 -6.49 -3.24 5.08
CA VAL A 6 -7.85 -3.05 4.54
C VAL A 6 -7.84 -1.97 3.46
N PHE A 7 -7.17 -0.84 3.72
CA PHE A 7 -7.04 0.26 2.78
C PHE A 7 -6.40 -0.18 1.47
N ILE A 8 -5.24 -0.84 1.53
CA ILE A 8 -4.51 -1.32 0.35
C ILE A 8 -5.37 -2.31 -0.43
N SER A 9 -5.97 -3.29 0.25
CA SER A 9 -6.82 -4.30 -0.40
C SER A 9 -7.99 -3.64 -1.13
N ALA A 10 -8.74 -2.76 -0.45
CA ALA A 10 -9.88 -2.07 -1.04
C ALA A 10 -9.47 -1.14 -2.19
N PHE A 11 -8.36 -0.40 -2.05
CA PHE A 11 -7.84 0.51 -3.06
C PHE A 11 -7.47 -0.24 -4.35
N VAL A 12 -6.64 -1.28 -4.22
CA VAL A 12 -6.23 -2.15 -5.33
C VAL A 12 -7.44 -2.82 -5.98
N HIS A 13 -8.35 -3.36 -5.18
CA HIS A 13 -9.56 -4.03 -5.70
C HIS A 13 -10.43 -3.09 -6.53
N ASN A 14 -10.64 -1.86 -6.08
CA ASN A 14 -11.42 -0.86 -6.81
C ASN A 14 -10.73 -0.44 -8.11
N LEU A 15 -9.39 -0.35 -8.15
CA LEU A 15 -8.68 -0.01 -9.39
C LEU A 15 -8.78 -1.13 -10.43
N ILE A 16 -8.59 -2.38 -10.01
CA ILE A 16 -8.62 -3.54 -10.91
C ILE A 16 -10.03 -3.79 -11.47
N HIS A 17 -11.07 -3.67 -10.64
CA HIS A 17 -12.44 -4.03 -11.02
C HIS A 17 -13.31 -2.84 -11.45
N GLY A 18 -12.72 -1.66 -11.65
CA GLY A 18 -13.48 -0.49 -12.10
C GLY A 18 -14.46 0.05 -11.05
N GLY A 19 -14.12 -0.08 -9.78
CA GLY A 19 -14.91 0.44 -8.67
C GLY A 19 -15.05 1.96 -8.70
N ARG A 20 -16.00 2.49 -7.92
CA ARG A 20 -16.30 3.93 -7.89
C ARG A 20 -15.24 4.66 -7.06
N LEU A 21 -14.31 5.33 -7.72
CA LEU A 21 -13.31 6.22 -7.10
C LEU A 21 -13.62 7.68 -7.46
N PRO A 22 -14.68 8.30 -6.90
CA PRO A 22 -15.13 9.65 -7.31
C PRO A 22 -14.13 10.76 -7.01
N LEU A 23 -13.21 10.54 -6.07
CA LEU A 23 -12.13 11.46 -5.72
C LEU A 23 -10.86 11.24 -6.55
N PHE A 24 -10.83 10.19 -7.39
CA PHE A 24 -9.68 9.90 -8.24
C PHE A 24 -9.98 10.35 -9.67
N GLU A 25 -9.47 11.53 -10.03
CA GLU A 25 -9.81 12.22 -11.29
C GLU A 25 -9.53 11.37 -12.53
N ALA A 26 -8.43 10.61 -12.54
CA ALA A 26 -8.10 9.71 -13.65
C ALA A 26 -9.18 8.63 -13.88
N GLN A 27 -9.68 8.01 -12.80
CA GLN A 27 -10.79 7.05 -12.88
C GLN A 27 -12.11 7.74 -13.23
N LYS A 28 -12.39 8.90 -12.62
CA LYS A 28 -13.62 9.67 -12.85
C LYS A 28 -13.75 10.17 -14.29
N SER A 29 -12.63 10.52 -14.92
CA SER A 29 -12.58 10.99 -16.31
C SER A 29 -12.47 9.86 -17.33
N GLY A 30 -12.51 8.60 -16.89
CA GLY A 30 -12.45 7.43 -17.79
C GLY A 30 -11.10 7.23 -18.47
N ARG A 31 -10.02 7.83 -17.94
CA ARG A 31 -8.68 7.76 -18.55
C ARG A 31 -7.92 6.49 -18.20
N ILE A 32 -8.36 5.75 -17.19
CA ILE A 32 -7.77 4.46 -16.84
C ILE A 32 -8.36 3.42 -17.78
N ALA A 33 -7.51 2.91 -18.68
CA ALA A 33 -7.90 1.86 -19.60
C ALA A 33 -7.97 0.52 -18.87
N ARG A 34 -6.95 0.22 -18.04
CA ARG A 34 -6.85 -1.05 -17.31
C ARG A 34 -5.96 -0.89 -16.09
N ALA A 35 -6.26 -1.64 -15.02
CA ALA A 35 -5.32 -1.87 -13.93
C ALA A 35 -5.21 -3.37 -13.62
N PHE A 36 -4.01 -3.85 -13.32
CA PHE A 36 -3.76 -5.25 -13.00
C PHE A 36 -2.50 -5.42 -12.14
N LEU A 37 -2.44 -6.51 -11.39
CA LEU A 37 -1.26 -6.87 -10.61
C LEU A 37 -0.20 -7.48 -11.52
N GLU A 38 1.03 -7.00 -11.42
CA GLU A 38 2.20 -7.65 -12.03
C GLU A 38 2.92 -8.55 -11.02
N GLU A 39 3.75 -9.45 -11.54
CA GLU A 39 4.70 -10.19 -10.73
C GLU A 39 5.64 -9.24 -9.98
N GLN A 40 6.08 -9.68 -8.80
CA GLN A 40 6.90 -8.85 -7.93
C GLN A 40 8.30 -8.68 -8.51
N PRO A 41 8.89 -7.49 -8.33
CA PRO A 41 10.26 -7.24 -8.78
C PRO A 41 11.33 -7.89 -7.90
N ASP A 42 11.04 -8.12 -6.61
CA ASP A 42 11.99 -8.59 -5.61
C ASP A 42 11.45 -9.80 -4.83
N ASP A 43 12.02 -10.98 -5.08
CA ASP A 43 11.66 -12.23 -4.40
C ASP A 43 12.12 -12.26 -2.93
N ALA A 44 12.96 -11.32 -2.49
CA ALA A 44 13.40 -11.23 -1.10
C ALA A 44 12.34 -10.61 -0.17
N VAL A 45 11.35 -9.91 -0.73
CA VAL A 45 10.26 -9.29 0.02
C VAL A 45 8.99 -10.13 -0.11
N PRO A 46 8.31 -10.48 1.00
CA PRO A 46 7.04 -11.19 0.92
C PRO A 46 5.99 -10.45 0.09
N ARG A 47 5.27 -11.20 -0.75
CA ARG A 47 4.14 -10.64 -1.49
C ARG A 47 2.97 -10.31 -0.58
N PHE A 48 2.38 -9.13 -0.78
CA PHE A 48 1.10 -8.76 -0.19
C PHE A 48 0.01 -9.71 -0.69
N GLN A 49 -0.66 -10.39 0.23
CA GLN A 49 -1.62 -11.46 -0.04
C GLN A 49 -3.00 -10.88 -0.41
N TYR A 50 -3.05 -10.08 -1.47
CA TYR A 50 -4.23 -9.36 -1.91
C TYR A 50 -5.48 -10.26 -2.03
N GLU A 51 -5.34 -11.43 -2.63
CA GLU A 51 -6.44 -12.36 -2.88
C GLU A 51 -7.03 -12.89 -1.57
N ASP A 52 -6.18 -13.30 -0.64
CA ASP A 52 -6.62 -13.78 0.67
C ASP A 52 -7.30 -12.67 1.48
N HIS A 53 -6.79 -11.45 1.38
CA HIS A 53 -7.34 -10.30 2.09
C HIS A 53 -8.72 -9.90 1.55
N ILE A 54 -8.91 -9.97 0.23
CA ILE A 54 -10.21 -9.74 -0.40
C ILE A 54 -11.18 -10.88 -0.09
N ALA A 55 -10.73 -12.13 -0.10
CA ALA A 55 -11.56 -13.26 0.31
C ALA A 55 -12.06 -13.09 1.76
N ALA A 56 -11.17 -12.72 2.68
CA ALA A 56 -11.54 -12.45 4.07
C ALA A 56 -12.57 -11.30 4.18
N LEU A 57 -12.37 -10.20 3.45
CA LEU A 57 -13.26 -9.04 3.51
C LEU A 57 -14.62 -9.28 2.86
N VAL A 58 -14.67 -9.95 1.70
CA VAL A 58 -15.88 -10.09 0.88
C VAL A 58 -16.64 -11.37 1.18
N ASN A 59 -15.94 -12.50 1.27
CA ASN A 59 -16.57 -13.81 1.47
C ASN A 59 -16.83 -14.05 2.95
N ASP A 60 -15.79 -13.93 3.78
CA ASP A 60 -15.86 -14.29 5.20
C ASP A 60 -16.38 -13.13 6.07
N ARG A 61 -16.35 -11.90 5.54
CA ARG A 61 -16.71 -10.65 6.23
C ARG A 61 -15.91 -10.45 7.52
N LEU A 62 -14.66 -10.88 7.49
CA LEU A 62 -13.70 -10.75 8.57
C LEU A 62 -12.73 -9.62 8.24
N TRP A 63 -12.30 -8.91 9.28
CA TRP A 63 -11.14 -8.04 9.12
C TRP A 63 -9.89 -8.92 8.97
N PRO A 64 -9.04 -8.71 7.94
CA PRO A 64 -7.81 -9.46 7.74
C PRO A 64 -6.91 -9.39 8.99
N ASP A 65 -5.85 -10.17 9.08
CA ASP A 65 -4.87 -9.99 10.15
C ASP A 65 -4.10 -8.66 10.00
N SER A 66 -3.54 -8.14 11.09
CA SER A 66 -2.57 -7.04 10.98
C SER A 66 -1.29 -7.55 10.34
N THR A 67 -0.70 -6.72 9.48
CA THR A 67 0.59 -6.95 8.85
C THR A 67 1.67 -7.19 9.91
N ARG A 68 2.20 -8.42 9.99
CA ARG A 68 3.25 -8.81 10.95
C ARG A 68 4.66 -8.72 10.37
N ALA A 69 4.77 -8.58 9.05
CA ALA A 69 6.02 -8.48 8.31
C ALA A 69 5.85 -7.52 7.13
N ILE A 70 6.94 -6.94 6.64
CA ILE A 70 6.91 -6.12 5.42
C ILE A 70 6.39 -6.95 4.24
N SER A 71 5.54 -6.34 3.41
CA SER A 71 5.07 -6.96 2.18
C SER A 71 4.86 -5.93 1.08
N GLU A 72 4.98 -6.34 -0.18
CA GLU A 72 4.88 -5.45 -1.33
C GLU A 72 3.81 -5.92 -2.32
N LEU A 73 3.30 -5.05 -3.18
CA LEU A 73 2.66 -5.42 -4.45
C LEU A 73 2.95 -4.37 -5.53
N ARG A 74 3.02 -4.83 -6.78
CA ARG A 74 3.09 -3.96 -7.96
C ARG A 74 1.75 -3.89 -8.66
N LEU A 75 1.20 -2.69 -8.75
CA LEU A 75 0.00 -2.39 -9.53
C LEU A 75 0.40 -1.67 -10.82
N THR A 76 0.03 -2.25 -11.95
CA THR A 76 0.19 -1.62 -13.25
C THR A 76 -1.11 -0.96 -13.69
N ILE A 77 -1.02 0.29 -14.13
CA ILE A 77 -2.14 1.11 -14.60
C ILE A 77 -1.82 1.57 -16.02
N GLU A 78 -2.61 1.11 -16.98
CA GLU A 78 -2.61 1.59 -18.35
C GLU A 78 -3.59 2.75 -18.47
N TYR A 79 -3.15 3.87 -19.04
CA TYR A 79 -3.96 5.08 -19.15
C TYR A 79 -3.86 5.76 -20.52
N GLU A 80 -4.92 6.48 -20.87
CA GLU A 80 -4.99 7.31 -22.06
C GLU A 80 -4.57 8.76 -21.76
N SER A 81 -3.78 9.35 -22.66
CA SER A 81 -3.30 10.73 -22.54
C SER A 81 -4.44 11.75 -22.71
N ALA A 82 -4.49 12.76 -21.83
CA ALA A 82 -5.60 13.70 -21.73
C ALA A 82 -5.59 14.86 -22.76
N SER A 83 -4.60 14.97 -23.64
CA SER A 83 -4.46 16.15 -24.50
C SER A 83 -5.14 15.96 -25.87
N GLY A 84 -5.96 16.92 -26.30
CA GLY A 84 -6.62 16.95 -27.62
C GLY A 84 -5.66 16.98 -28.84
N TRP A 85 -4.36 17.03 -28.59
CA TRP A 85 -3.28 16.90 -29.58
C TRP A 85 -2.66 15.48 -29.64
N SER A 86 -3.15 14.54 -28.83
CA SER A 86 -2.51 13.24 -28.55
C SER A 86 -2.94 12.06 -29.41
N ARG A 87 -3.61 12.27 -30.56
CA ARG A 87 -3.73 11.19 -31.57
C ARG A 87 -2.37 10.64 -32.03
N MET A 88 -1.26 11.25 -31.60
CA MET A 88 0.12 10.86 -31.85
C MET A 88 0.89 10.35 -30.61
N PHE A 89 0.37 10.44 -29.38
CA PHE A 89 1.04 9.95 -28.17
C PHE A 89 0.33 8.70 -27.63
N SER A 90 1.04 7.58 -27.62
CA SER A 90 0.59 6.25 -27.23
C SER A 90 0.04 6.19 -25.81
N SER A 91 -0.79 5.17 -25.55
CA SER A 91 -1.14 4.71 -24.20
C SER A 91 0.09 4.69 -23.29
N GLY A 92 -0.06 5.22 -22.08
CA GLY A 92 0.97 5.21 -21.05
C GLY A 92 0.79 4.02 -20.09
N ARG A 93 1.88 3.53 -19.53
CA ARG A 93 1.88 2.51 -18.48
C ARG A 93 2.56 3.07 -17.24
N LEU A 94 1.86 3.03 -16.11
CA LEU A 94 2.35 3.43 -14.80
C LEU A 94 2.43 2.19 -13.91
N SER A 95 3.62 1.87 -13.39
CA SER A 95 3.79 0.82 -12.38
C SER A 95 3.92 1.49 -11.00
N VAL A 96 3.08 1.07 -10.06
CA VAL A 96 3.01 1.59 -8.70
C VAL A 96 3.36 0.47 -7.73
N ASP A 97 4.46 0.63 -7.01
CA ASP A 97 4.88 -0.29 -5.96
C ASP A 97 4.31 0.18 -4.62
N ILE A 98 3.55 -0.69 -3.97
CA ILE A 98 2.91 -0.41 -2.68
C ILE A 98 3.54 -1.34 -1.65
N VAL A 99 4.17 -0.75 -0.63
CA VAL A 99 4.83 -1.47 0.46
C VAL A 99 4.03 -1.28 1.75
N ASP A 100 3.59 -2.37 2.35
CA ASP A 100 2.95 -2.41 3.67
C ASP A 100 3.94 -2.90 4.72
N TYR A 101 4.19 -2.09 5.74
CA TYR A 101 5.15 -2.38 6.81
C TYR A 101 4.58 -2.07 8.20
N PRO A 102 5.07 -2.73 9.27
CA PRO A 102 4.66 -2.42 10.63
C PRO A 102 5.01 -0.97 11.01
N GLY A 103 4.03 -0.18 11.47
CA GLY A 103 4.23 1.26 11.68
C GLY A 103 5.13 1.56 12.89
N GLU A 104 5.13 0.65 13.84
CA GLU A 104 5.96 0.63 15.04
C GLU A 104 7.47 0.64 14.72
N TRP A 105 7.90 0.20 13.54
CA TRP A 105 9.31 0.26 13.14
C TRP A 105 9.83 1.69 13.06
N LEU A 106 8.95 2.66 12.81
CA LEU A 106 9.35 4.08 12.80
C LEU A 106 9.62 4.63 14.21
N LEU A 107 9.15 3.95 15.26
CA LEU A 107 9.39 4.35 16.65
C LEU A 107 10.86 4.15 17.05
N ASP A 108 11.59 3.30 16.34
CA ASP A 108 13.00 3.01 16.58
C ASP A 108 13.94 4.01 15.87
N LEU A 109 13.43 4.87 14.97
CA LEU A 109 14.26 5.86 14.28
C LEU A 109 15.08 6.78 15.20
N PRO A 110 14.55 7.27 16.34
CA PRO A 110 15.32 8.07 17.30
C PRO A 110 16.53 7.32 17.90
N LEU A 111 16.54 5.98 17.86
CA LEU A 111 17.65 5.17 18.38
C LEU A 111 18.93 5.36 17.57
N LEU A 112 18.83 5.73 16.29
CA LEU A 112 20.00 5.99 15.43
C LEU A 112 20.92 7.09 16.00
N GLY A 113 20.38 7.99 16.81
CA GLY A 113 21.12 9.08 17.45
C GLY A 113 21.48 8.84 18.92
N LYS A 114 21.23 7.66 19.48
CA LYS A 114 21.37 7.38 20.92
C LYS A 114 22.36 6.27 21.18
N SER A 115 23.12 6.40 22.27
CA SER A 115 23.84 5.26 22.81
C SER A 115 22.87 4.31 23.54
N TYR A 116 23.25 3.04 23.69
CA TYR A 116 22.49 2.09 24.49
C TYR A 116 22.23 2.60 25.92
N ALA A 117 23.22 3.29 26.51
CA ALA A 117 23.11 3.83 27.87
C ALA A 117 22.06 4.95 27.95
N ASP A 118 22.00 5.83 26.95
CA ASP A 118 21.02 6.92 26.90
C ASP A 118 19.61 6.38 26.67
N PHE A 119 19.43 5.47 25.73
CA PHE A 119 18.15 4.79 25.50
C PHE A 119 17.66 4.07 26.76
N SER A 120 18.53 3.31 27.43
CA SER A 120 18.17 2.56 28.64
C SER A 120 17.67 3.50 29.74
N ARG A 121 18.39 4.60 29.99
CA ARG A 121 18.01 5.60 31.00
C ARG A 121 16.64 6.20 30.72
N GLU A 122 16.41 6.67 29.49
CA GLU A 122 15.12 7.26 29.09
C GLU A 122 13.96 6.25 29.16
N ALA A 123 14.19 4.99 28.77
CA ALA A 123 13.20 3.93 28.87
C ALA A 123 12.80 3.65 30.32
N PHE A 124 13.77 3.66 31.24
CA PHE A 124 13.48 3.58 32.68
C PHE A 124 12.67 4.79 33.15
N ASP A 125 13.09 6.01 32.80
CA ASP A 125 12.38 7.24 33.20
C ASP A 125 10.91 7.22 32.73
N MET A 126 10.66 6.77 31.49
CA MET A 126 9.31 6.62 30.93
C MET A 126 8.47 5.56 31.66
N ALA A 127 9.08 4.48 32.14
CA ALA A 127 8.38 3.39 32.81
C ALA A 127 7.91 3.74 34.23
N VAL A 128 8.52 4.74 34.87
CA VAL A 128 8.12 5.25 36.21
C VAL A 128 7.22 6.48 36.17
N LEU A 129 6.88 7.01 34.97
CA LEU A 129 5.87 8.06 34.85
C LEU A 129 4.46 7.52 35.22
N PRO A 130 3.68 8.25 36.03
CA PRO A 130 2.36 7.83 36.50
C PRO A 130 1.27 7.83 35.42
#